data_AF-A0A7R9B166-F1
#
_entry.id   AF-A0A7R9B166-F1
#
_cell.length_a   1.000
_cell.length_b   1.000
_cell.length_c   1.000
_cell.angle_alpha   90.00
_cell.angle_beta   90.00
_cell.angle_gamma   90.00
#
_symmetry.space_group_name_H-M   'P 1'
#
loop_
_entity.id
_entity.type
_entity.pdbx_description
1 polymer ?
#
loop_
_entity_poly.entity_id
_entity_poly.type
_entity_poly.pdbx_seq_one_letter_code
_entity_poly.pdbx_strand_id
1 'polypeptide(L)'
;ELNDNRLSTLPKAIGKLTSLQELSLSGNRLKNIPGGILQRTPGLTLLELNGNPLNEVDLYAFSFLPNLKKLTDQFYAGPGHTPYSIQFLTKTPASPHIELYGGGSRGWLPP
;
A
#
# COMPACT_ATOMS: atom_id res chain seq x y z
N GLU A 1 -14.80 -2.25 -1.10
CA GLU A 1 -13.96 -3.28 -0.43
C GLU A 1 -13.76 -4.46 -1.38
N LEU A 2 -12.58 -5.07 -1.37
CA LEU A 2 -12.20 -6.22 -2.22
C LEU A 2 -11.48 -7.30 -1.40
N ASN A 3 -11.78 -7.40 -0.11
CA ASN A 3 -11.11 -8.30 0.83
C ASN A 3 -11.34 -9.78 0.50
N ASP A 4 -10.40 -10.63 0.90
CA ASP A 4 -10.46 -12.11 0.81
C ASP A 4 -10.76 -12.63 -0.60
N ASN A 5 -10.25 -11.93 -1.60
CA ASN A 5 -10.32 -12.32 -3.00
C ASN A 5 -9.03 -13.01 -3.46
N ARG A 6 -8.99 -13.38 -4.75
CA ARG A 6 -7.83 -14.02 -5.37
C ARG A 6 -7.07 -13.07 -6.30
N LEU A 7 -7.13 -11.76 -6.02
CA LEU A 7 -6.46 -10.76 -6.85
C LEU A 7 -4.95 -10.97 -6.76
N SER A 8 -4.33 -11.30 -7.89
CA SER A 8 -2.87 -11.42 -8.01
C SER A 8 -2.21 -10.08 -8.38
N THR A 9 -2.98 -9.18 -8.99
CA THR A 9 -2.57 -7.83 -9.37
C THR A 9 -3.71 -6.83 -9.16
N LEU A 10 -3.36 -5.55 -9.01
CA LEU A 10 -4.32 -4.46 -8.98
C LEU A 10 -4.89 -4.22 -10.40
N PRO A 11 -6.22 -4.33 -10.60
CA PRO A 11 -6.80 -4.08 -11.91
C PRO A 11 -6.70 -2.60 -12.28
N LYS A 12 -6.32 -2.29 -13.53
CA LYS A 12 -6.27 -0.90 -14.05
C LYS A 12 -7.59 -0.15 -13.91
N ALA A 13 -8.71 -0.86 -13.81
CA ALA A 13 -10.02 -0.29 -13.56
C ALA A 13 -10.11 0.49 -12.23
N ILE A 14 -9.27 0.17 -11.24
CA ILE A 14 -9.25 0.89 -9.96
C ILE A 14 -8.86 2.36 -10.13
N GLY A 15 -7.98 2.65 -11.08
CA GLY A 15 -7.63 4.01 -11.50
C GLY A 15 -8.78 4.75 -12.20
N LYS A 16 -9.93 4.12 -12.46
CA LYS A 16 -11.12 4.85 -12.93
C LYS A 16 -11.97 5.42 -11.79
N LEU A 17 -11.76 4.96 -10.56
CA LEU A 17 -12.55 5.32 -9.39
C LEU A 17 -12.07 6.66 -8.80
N THR A 18 -12.32 7.77 -9.49
CA THR A 18 -11.79 9.09 -9.13
C THR A 18 -12.22 9.62 -7.76
N SER A 19 -13.35 9.13 -7.26
CA SER A 19 -13.91 9.49 -5.96
C SER A 19 -13.58 8.48 -4.85
N LEU A 20 -12.69 7.51 -5.11
CA LEU A 20 -12.30 6.50 -4.14
C LEU A 20 -11.58 7.15 -2.95
N GLN A 21 -12.11 6.93 -1.74
CA GLN A 21 -11.52 7.42 -0.49
C GLN A 21 -10.89 6.29 0.34
N GLU A 22 -11.48 5.10 0.29
CA GLU A 22 -10.99 3.95 1.04
C GLU A 22 -10.92 2.72 0.15
N LEU A 23 -9.80 2.01 0.24
CA LEU A 23 -9.57 0.79 -0.52
C LEU A 23 -9.01 -0.29 0.41
N SER A 24 -9.84 -1.29 0.69
CA SER A 24 -9.42 -2.50 1.41
C SER A 24 -9.24 -3.65 0.43
N LEU A 25 -8.03 -4.21 0.41
CA LEU A 25 -7.56 -5.32 -0.42
C LEU A 25 -6.97 -6.44 0.45
N SER A 26 -7.33 -6.46 1.73
CA SER A 26 -6.81 -7.43 2.69
C SER A 26 -7.12 -8.87 2.26
N GLY A 27 -6.24 -9.82 2.56
CA GLY A 27 -6.45 -11.24 2.26
C GLY A 27 -6.45 -11.59 0.76
N ASN A 28 -5.76 -10.80 -0.07
CA ASN A 28 -5.58 -11.10 -1.50
C ASN A 28 -4.23 -11.79 -1.78
N ARG A 29 -3.90 -11.96 -3.06
CA ARG A 29 -2.64 -12.60 -3.52
C ARG A 29 -1.74 -11.60 -4.25
N LEU A 30 -1.87 -10.31 -3.91
CA LEU A 30 -1.08 -9.25 -4.54
C LEU A 30 0.39 -9.47 -4.22
N LYS A 31 1.20 -9.57 -5.27
CA LYS A 31 2.65 -9.70 -5.15
C LYS A 31 3.37 -8.38 -5.31
N ASN A 32 2.75 -7.45 -6.04
CA ASN A 32 3.31 -6.14 -6.29
C ASN A 32 2.27 -5.02 -6.34
N ILE A 33 2.75 -3.80 -6.12
CA ILE A 33 2.00 -2.57 -6.33
C ILE A 33 2.75 -1.74 -7.37
N PRO A 34 2.25 -1.67 -8.62
CA PRO A 34 2.91 -0.91 -9.68
C PRO A 34 2.76 0.60 -9.48
N GLY A 35 3.76 1.35 -9.95
CA GLY A 35 3.77 2.81 -9.90
C GLY A 35 2.59 3.42 -10.65
N GLY A 36 1.99 4.46 -10.09
CA GLY A 36 0.92 5.24 -10.75
C GLY A 36 -0.42 4.52 -10.94
N ILE A 37 -0.60 3.27 -10.48
CA ILE A 37 -1.88 2.55 -10.62
C ILE A 37 -3.04 3.24 -9.88
N LEU A 38 -2.72 3.99 -8.82
CA LEU A 38 -3.65 4.78 -8.01
C LEU A 38 -3.58 6.29 -8.34
N GLN A 39 -2.89 6.71 -9.41
CA GLN A 39 -2.68 8.15 -9.70
C GLN A 39 -3.97 8.94 -9.95
N ARG A 40 -5.04 8.24 -10.33
CA ARG A 40 -6.35 8.83 -10.61
C ARG A 40 -7.31 8.73 -9.42
N THR A 41 -6.83 8.33 -8.25
CA THR A 41 -7.61 8.28 -7.00
C THR A 41 -7.00 9.23 -5.96
N PRO A 42 -6.90 10.55 -6.24
CA PRO A 42 -6.21 11.50 -5.35
C PRO A 42 -6.92 11.70 -4.01
N GLY A 43 -8.20 11.31 -3.92
CA GLY A 43 -9.00 11.34 -2.69
C GLY A 43 -8.77 10.16 -1.76
N LEU A 44 -7.92 9.19 -2.11
CA LEU A 44 -7.67 8.01 -1.30
C LEU A 44 -6.99 8.39 0.02
N THR A 45 -7.64 8.10 1.14
CA THR A 45 -7.17 8.38 2.50
C THR A 45 -6.73 7.13 3.25
N LEU A 46 -7.32 5.97 2.91
CA LEU A 46 -7.04 4.67 3.54
C LEU A 46 -6.77 3.60 2.49
N LEU A 47 -5.66 2.88 2.63
CA LEU A 47 -5.32 1.71 1.83
C LEU A 47 -4.92 0.54 2.75
N GLU A 48 -5.67 -0.56 2.68
CA GLU A 48 -5.38 -1.76 3.46
C GLU A 48 -4.94 -2.91 2.55
N LEU A 49 -3.78 -3.48 2.85
CA LEU A 49 -3.11 -4.52 2.05
C LEU A 49 -2.77 -5.76 2.89
N ASN A 50 -3.28 -5.85 4.11
CA ASN A 50 -2.94 -6.90 5.06
C ASN A 50 -3.15 -8.29 4.48
N GLY A 51 -2.26 -9.24 4.77
CA GLY A 51 -2.45 -10.62 4.28
C GLY A 51 -2.32 -10.76 2.76
N ASN A 52 -1.58 -9.87 2.11
CA ASN A 52 -1.08 -10.06 0.75
C ASN A 52 0.40 -10.46 0.79
N PRO A 53 0.85 -11.39 -0.08
CA PRO A 53 2.26 -11.75 -0.21
C PRO A 53 3.04 -10.70 -1.03
N LEU A 54 2.97 -9.43 -0.63
CA LEU A 54 3.63 -8.32 -1.32
C LEU A 54 5.16 -8.47 -1.18
N ASN A 55 5.84 -8.55 -2.32
CA ASN A 55 7.30 -8.65 -2.38
C ASN A 55 7.94 -7.42 -3.04
N GLU A 56 7.16 -6.62 -3.78
CA GLU A 56 7.65 -5.49 -4.55
C GLU A 56 6.64 -4.34 -4.56
N VAL A 57 7.04 -3.16 -4.09
CA VAL A 57 6.25 -1.94 -4.18
C VAL A 57 7.06 -0.92 -4.96
N ASP A 58 6.49 -0.40 -6.03
CA ASP A 58 7.13 0.60 -6.86
C ASP A 58 7.35 1.90 -6.07
N LEU A 59 8.48 2.56 -6.32
CA LEU A 59 8.87 3.82 -5.66
C LEU A 59 7.81 4.93 -5.81
N TYR A 60 7.06 4.92 -6.91
CA TYR A 60 6.03 5.90 -7.24
C TYR A 60 4.60 5.38 -7.07
N ALA A 61 4.41 4.24 -6.40
CA ALA A 61 3.08 3.67 -6.16
C ALA A 61 2.14 4.64 -5.43
N PHE A 62 2.68 5.43 -4.50
CA PHE A 62 1.91 6.33 -3.62
C PHE A 62 2.17 7.82 -3.86
N SER A 63 3.09 8.19 -4.76
CA SER A 63 3.48 9.60 -4.99
C SER A 63 2.32 10.49 -5.47
N PHE A 64 1.26 9.90 -6.01
CA PHE A 64 0.08 10.60 -6.52
C PHE A 64 -1.12 10.56 -5.56
N LEU A 65 -0.89 10.20 -4.29
CA LEU A 65 -1.91 10.08 -3.27
C LEU A 65 -1.72 11.13 -2.16
N PRO A 66 -1.91 12.42 -2.45
CA PRO A 66 -1.58 13.51 -1.51
C PRO A 66 -2.37 13.45 -0.20
N ASN A 67 -3.50 12.73 -0.19
CA ASN A 67 -4.38 12.61 0.97
C ASN A 67 -4.27 11.27 1.69
N LEU A 68 -3.34 10.38 1.30
CA LEU A 68 -3.20 9.09 1.94
C LEU A 68 -2.67 9.27 3.36
N LYS A 69 -3.49 8.90 4.34
CA LYS A 69 -3.18 9.05 5.77
C LYS A 69 -2.75 7.73 6.39
N LYS A 70 -3.33 6.63 5.93
CA LYS A 70 -3.15 5.32 6.58
C LYS A 70 -2.92 4.23 5.53
N LEU A 71 -1.84 3.48 5.73
CA LEU A 71 -1.45 2.32 4.94
C LEU A 71 -1.20 1.16 5.91
N THR A 72 -1.95 0.08 5.76
CA THR A 72 -1.76 -1.11 6.61
C THR A 72 -1.24 -2.27 5.77
N ASP A 73 -0.13 -2.85 6.20
CA ASP A 73 0.42 -4.08 5.65
C ASP A 73 0.77 -5.00 6.82
N GLN A 74 0.14 -6.18 6.87
CA GLN A 74 0.51 -7.22 7.81
C GLN A 74 1.65 -8.02 7.20
N PHE A 75 2.88 -7.61 7.52
CA PHE A 75 4.05 -8.45 7.34
C PHE A 75 3.84 -9.78 8.08
N TYR A 76 3.58 -10.85 7.34
CA TYR A 76 3.85 -12.20 7.83
C TYR A 76 5.36 -12.39 7.79
N ALA A 77 6.05 -12.08 8.88
CA ALA A 77 7.44 -12.44 9.07
C ALA A 77 7.54 -13.96 9.26
N GLY A 78 7.44 -14.71 8.15
CA GLY A 78 7.83 -16.10 8.12
C GLY A 78 9.34 -16.24 8.37
N PRO A 79 9.81 -17.28 9.07
CA PRO A 79 11.24 -17.49 9.31
C PRO A 79 11.96 -17.65 7.97
N GLY A 80 12.92 -16.76 7.68
CA GLY A 80 13.74 -16.80 6.46
C GLY A 80 13.55 -15.64 5.49
N HIS A 81 12.55 -14.77 5.71
CA HIS A 81 12.46 -13.50 4.97
C HIS A 81 13.21 -12.41 5.75
N THR A 82 14.30 -11.90 5.16
CA THR A 82 14.87 -10.62 5.58
C THR A 82 13.76 -9.56 5.54
N PRO A 83 13.60 -8.70 6.55
CA PRO A 83 12.67 -7.59 6.47
C PRO A 83 13.15 -6.67 5.34
N TYR A 84 12.65 -6.89 4.13
CA TYR A 84 12.93 -6.00 3.02
C TYR A 84 12.14 -4.71 3.27
N SER A 85 12.86 -3.79 3.89
CA SER A 85 12.93 -2.39 3.48
C SER A 85 11.67 -1.55 3.66
N ILE A 86 11.38 -1.23 4.92
CA ILE A 86 10.80 0.09 5.29
C ILE A 86 11.67 1.25 4.72
N GLN A 87 12.89 0.97 4.23
CA GLN A 87 13.78 1.89 3.51
C GLN A 87 13.29 2.36 2.12
N PHE A 88 12.24 1.76 1.53
CA PHE A 88 11.70 2.26 0.25
C PHE A 88 10.75 3.45 0.40
N LEU A 89 10.14 3.61 1.59
CA LEU A 89 9.29 4.78 1.90
C LEU A 89 10.12 5.98 2.37
N THR A 90 11.42 5.80 2.65
CA THR A 90 12.31 6.88 3.13
C THR A 90 13.00 7.67 2.00
N LYS A 91 12.61 7.47 0.74
CA LYS A 91 13.25 8.11 -0.44
C LYS A 91 12.28 8.81 -1.39
N THR A 92 11.08 9.14 -0.92
CA THR A 92 10.09 9.88 -1.69
C THR A 92 10.02 11.32 -1.18
N PRO A 93 10.54 12.32 -1.91
CA PRO A 93 10.68 13.71 -1.44
C PRO A 93 9.36 14.49 -1.32
N ALA A 94 8.20 13.83 -1.41
CA ALA A 94 6.88 14.45 -1.44
C ALA A 94 5.75 13.55 -0.88
N SER A 95 6.07 12.59 -0.02
CA SER A 95 5.06 11.68 0.51
C SER A 95 4.28 12.33 1.66
N PRO A 96 2.94 12.25 1.68
CA PRO A 96 2.16 12.65 2.84
C PRO A 96 2.57 11.82 4.06
N HIS A 97 2.32 12.33 5.27
CA HIS A 97 2.47 11.56 6.50
C HIS A 97 1.56 10.33 6.45
N ILE A 98 2.13 9.18 6.10
CA ILE A 98 1.43 7.89 6.03
C ILE A 98 1.74 7.11 7.29
N GLU A 99 0.71 6.83 8.09
CA GLU A 99 0.83 5.95 9.24
C GLU A 99 0.88 4.49 8.78
N LEU A 100 1.97 3.80 9.13
CA LEU A 100 2.15 2.37 8.85
C LEU A 100 1.71 1.54 10.05
N TYR A 101 0.81 0.60 9.80
CA TYR A 101 0.37 -0.37 10.80
C TYR A 101 0.77 -1.77 10.32
N GLY A 102 1.80 -2.34 10.95
CA GLY A 102 2.23 -3.73 10.80
C GLY A 102 2.29 -4.40 12.17
N GLY A 103 1.99 -5.70 12.22
CA GLY A 103 1.79 -6.49 13.44
C GLY A 103 2.72 -6.11 14.60
N GLY A 104 2.12 -5.50 15.64
CA GLY A 104 2.76 -5.23 16.94
C GLY A 104 3.42 -3.87 17.14
N SER A 105 3.78 -3.12 16.09
CA SER A 105 4.61 -1.91 16.24
C SER A 105 4.11 -0.77 15.35
N ARG A 106 3.68 0.33 15.97
CA ARG A 106 3.45 1.62 15.28
C ARG A 106 4.78 2.17 14.79
N GLY A 107 4.97 2.22 13.47
CA GLY A 107 6.13 2.86 12.85
C GLY A 107 5.71 4.20 12.21
N TRP A 108 6.52 5.22 12.42
CA TRP A 108 6.34 6.53 11.78
C TRP A 108 7.27 6.65 10.58
N LEU A 109 6.79 7.26 9.49
CA LEU A 109 7.66 7.76 8.44
C LEU A 109 8.11 9.18 8.81
N PRO A 110 9.42 9.45 8.93
CA PRO A 110 9.90 10.81 9.02
C PRO A 110 9.60 11.55 7.69
N PRO A 111 9.46 12.88 7.74
CA PRO A 111 9.22 13.72 6.56
C PRO A 111 10.34 13.64 5.52
#